data_AF-A0A969P028-F1
#
_entry.id   AF-A0A969P028-F1
#
_cell.length_a   1.000
_cell.length_b   1.000
_cell.length_c   1.000
_cell.angle_alpha   90.00
_cell.angle_beta   90.00
_cell.angle_gamma   90.00
#
_symmetry.space_group_name_H-M   'P 1'
#
loop_
_entity.id
_entity.type
_entity.pdbx_description
1 polymer ?
#
loop_
_entity_poly.entity_id
_entity_poly.type
_entity_poly.pdbx_seq_one_letter_code
_entity_poly.pdbx_strand_id
1 'polypeptide(L)'
;MPTIHSDPYSPSQPSVPSAHQHWWQRSGRLMWKHLPFTVKLPLTFIVLVIATVISVTLLSLWREQQNFRSELETQAAAMLAMLTTSIDDSLYNLDVDALSSITRELDNDHTTLVFGNIYDAEGRTIASTLTDDSTFSYSNSAVVFETAPDPLGQRFAASTTPVFLWQADQLVAGQAVTAGNETLGAISIGLPITPLHAKMQAVQREGLLVALIAVIVGTALVLLVSRSLLRPVQEMAAATNHIARGNLQTQVPVRSQDELGMLAQSFNQMVDQVRVMMERQAQQQAELETLMHARSDAVRAVVHDLNHTVQAIQSAMDVWMMGLEYHQLDMTLIEPGRDRLQSVLDQQRDLLQDMRDAALLEAGKLVLQPEVTD
;
A
#
# COMPACT_ATOMS: atom_id res chain seq x y z
N MET A 1 -28.78 -65.84 21.97
CA MET A 1 -28.66 -66.33 20.57
C MET A 1 -29.71 -65.64 19.71
N PRO A 2 -29.41 -65.37 18.42
CA PRO A 2 -29.47 -64.03 17.80
C PRO A 2 -30.62 -63.85 16.77
N THR A 3 -30.82 -62.62 16.29
CA THR A 3 -31.23 -62.17 14.92
C THR A 3 -31.73 -60.71 15.05
N ILE A 4 -30.97 -59.66 14.69
CA ILE A 4 -30.66 -59.09 13.36
C ILE A 4 -31.87 -58.98 12.42
N HIS A 5 -32.42 -57.76 12.33
CA HIS A 5 -33.10 -57.16 11.17
C HIS A 5 -33.05 -55.63 11.38
N SER A 6 -32.11 -54.89 10.80
CA SER A 6 -32.06 -54.35 9.42
C SER A 6 -33.18 -53.34 9.11
N ASP A 7 -32.93 -52.07 9.41
CA ASP A 7 -33.58 -50.92 8.76
C ASP A 7 -32.93 -50.69 7.39
N PRO A 8 -33.72 -50.61 6.30
CA PRO A 8 -33.28 -49.93 5.09
C PRO A 8 -34.20 -48.75 4.77
N TYR A 9 -33.64 -47.76 4.07
CA TYR A 9 -34.26 -46.55 3.50
C TYR A 9 -34.12 -45.25 4.30
N SER A 10 -32.90 -44.69 4.26
CA SER A 10 -32.72 -43.25 4.09
C SER A 10 -31.99 -43.03 2.76
N PRO A 11 -32.56 -42.28 1.79
CA PRO A 11 -31.93 -42.08 0.50
C PRO A 11 -30.72 -41.14 0.62
N SER A 12 -29.57 -41.64 0.20
CA SER A 12 -28.31 -40.92 0.03
C SER A 12 -28.49 -39.71 -0.88
N GLN A 13 -28.35 -38.51 -0.32
CA GLN A 13 -28.04 -37.31 -1.11
C GLN A 13 -26.62 -37.42 -1.68
N PRO A 14 -26.40 -37.19 -2.99
CA PRO A 14 -25.06 -37.14 -3.55
C PRO A 14 -24.33 -35.90 -3.03
N SER A 15 -23.16 -36.11 -2.43
CA SER A 15 -22.24 -35.05 -2.04
C SER A 15 -21.74 -34.30 -3.27
N VAL A 16 -22.27 -33.11 -3.50
CA VAL A 16 -21.71 -32.14 -4.46
C VAL A 16 -20.31 -31.77 -3.97
N PRO A 17 -19.24 -31.91 -4.79
CA PRO A 17 -17.91 -31.45 -4.39
C PRO A 17 -17.93 -29.93 -4.28
N SER A 18 -17.64 -29.41 -3.08
CA SER A 18 -17.48 -27.98 -2.80
C SER A 18 -16.17 -27.43 -3.38
N ALA A 19 -16.02 -27.48 -4.70
CA ALA A 19 -14.84 -27.00 -5.43
C ALA A 19 -14.91 -25.52 -5.86
N HIS A 20 -15.70 -24.68 -5.18
CA HIS A 20 -15.89 -23.27 -5.58
C HIS A 20 -15.54 -22.20 -4.55
N GLN A 21 -14.96 -22.53 -3.38
CA GLN A 21 -14.79 -21.54 -2.31
C GLN A 21 -13.37 -20.99 -2.02
N HIS A 22 -12.29 -21.46 -2.68
CA HIS A 22 -10.94 -21.03 -2.25
C HIS A 22 -9.96 -20.50 -3.32
N TRP A 23 -10.34 -20.40 -4.59
CA TRP A 23 -9.37 -20.02 -5.62
C TRP A 23 -8.92 -18.54 -5.56
N TRP A 24 -9.79 -17.63 -5.09
CA TRP A 24 -9.46 -16.20 -4.96
C TRP A 24 -8.54 -15.85 -3.78
N GLN A 25 -8.45 -16.71 -2.75
CA GLN A 25 -7.63 -16.44 -1.56
C GLN A 25 -6.15 -16.77 -1.77
N ARG A 26 -5.80 -17.67 -2.71
CA ARG A 26 -4.40 -18.08 -2.96
C ARG A 26 -3.69 -17.21 -3.98
N SER A 27 -4.38 -16.63 -4.96
CA SER A 27 -3.77 -15.85 -6.03
C SER A 27 -3.29 -14.47 -5.57
N GLY A 28 -4.06 -13.76 -4.73
CA GLY A 28 -3.69 -12.41 -4.25
C GLY A 28 -2.53 -12.38 -3.26
N ARG A 29 -2.47 -13.34 -2.32
CA ARG A 29 -1.43 -13.38 -1.27
C ARG A 29 -0.05 -13.80 -1.78
N LEU A 30 0.04 -14.57 -2.88
CA LEU A 30 1.32 -15.03 -3.42
C LEU A 30 2.01 -13.96 -4.28
N MET A 31 1.27 -13.25 -5.15
CA MET A 31 1.85 -12.19 -5.98
C MET A 31 2.41 -11.03 -5.15
N TRP A 32 1.73 -10.66 -4.06
CA TRP A 32 2.17 -9.59 -3.17
C TRP A 32 3.49 -9.87 -2.45
N LYS A 33 3.93 -11.13 -2.29
CA LYS A 33 5.21 -11.39 -1.61
C LYS A 33 6.42 -10.99 -2.45
N HIS A 34 6.33 -11.09 -3.78
CA HIS A 34 7.50 -10.91 -4.67
C HIS A 34 7.62 -9.53 -5.32
N LEU A 35 6.64 -8.64 -5.17
CA LEU A 35 6.75 -7.28 -5.67
C LEU A 35 7.79 -6.48 -4.85
N PRO A 36 8.70 -5.74 -5.50
CA PRO A 36 9.62 -4.85 -4.80
C PRO A 36 8.84 -3.73 -4.10
N PHE A 37 9.39 -3.23 -2.99
CA PHE A 37 8.76 -2.18 -2.17
C PHE A 37 8.48 -0.90 -2.97
N THR A 38 9.25 -0.65 -4.04
CA THR A 38 9.02 0.40 -5.05
C THR A 38 7.62 0.40 -5.63
N VAL A 39 7.05 -0.78 -5.90
CA VAL A 39 5.78 -0.91 -6.63
C VAL A 39 4.64 -1.09 -5.64
N LYS A 40 4.88 -1.72 -4.50
CA LYS A 40 3.87 -1.97 -3.47
C LYS A 40 3.25 -0.69 -2.94
N LEU A 41 4.07 0.24 -2.45
CA LEU A 41 3.58 1.49 -1.88
C LEU A 41 2.75 2.33 -2.86
N PRO A 42 3.25 2.69 -4.06
CA PRO A 42 2.47 3.48 -4.99
C PRO A 42 1.20 2.75 -5.45
N LEU A 43 1.24 1.43 -5.64
CA LEU A 43 0.05 0.66 -5.99
C LEU A 43 -0.99 0.70 -4.86
N THR A 44 -0.59 0.57 -3.60
CA THR A 44 -1.52 0.71 -2.47
C THR A 44 -2.12 2.12 -2.38
N PHE A 45 -1.34 3.17 -2.63
CA PHE A 45 -1.84 4.54 -2.66
C PHE A 45 -2.78 4.78 -3.85
N ILE A 46 -2.47 4.25 -5.04
CA ILE A 46 -3.36 4.36 -6.21
C ILE A 46 -4.69 3.64 -5.93
N VAL A 47 -4.65 2.43 -5.37
CA VAL A 47 -5.87 1.70 -4.99
C VAL A 47 -6.66 2.48 -3.93
N LEU A 48 -5.99 3.06 -2.94
CA LEU A 48 -6.64 3.90 -1.93
C LEU A 48 -7.32 5.12 -2.57
N VAL A 49 -6.64 5.83 -3.48
CA VAL A 49 -7.20 6.98 -4.21
C VAL A 49 -8.40 6.57 -5.05
N ILE A 50 -8.31 5.45 -5.79
CA ILE A 50 -9.43 4.97 -6.59
C ILE A 50 -10.61 4.61 -5.68
N ALA A 51 -10.36 3.94 -4.56
CA ALA A 51 -11.39 3.57 -3.59
C ALA A 51 -12.05 4.81 -2.97
N THR A 52 -11.29 5.85 -2.61
CA THR A 52 -11.85 7.10 -2.09
C THR A 52 -12.65 7.84 -3.14
N VAL A 53 -12.16 7.94 -4.38
CA VAL A 53 -12.90 8.56 -5.49
C VAL A 53 -14.22 7.83 -5.74
N ILE A 54 -14.19 6.50 -5.87
CA ILE A 54 -15.40 5.69 -6.05
C ILE A 54 -16.36 5.89 -4.88
N SER A 55 -15.86 5.88 -3.64
CA SER A 55 -16.67 6.11 -2.44
C SER A 55 -17.34 7.47 -2.45
N VAL A 56 -16.59 8.54 -2.74
CA VAL A 56 -17.13 9.91 -2.84
C VAL A 56 -18.15 10.02 -3.97
N THR A 57 -17.89 9.44 -5.14
CA THR A 57 -18.83 9.44 -6.26
C THR A 57 -20.12 8.69 -5.90
N LEU A 58 -20.02 7.52 -5.27
CA LEU A 58 -21.18 6.75 -4.82
C LEU A 58 -21.98 7.51 -3.76
N LEU A 59 -21.31 8.12 -2.78
CA LEU A 59 -21.96 8.96 -1.76
C LEU A 59 -22.65 10.17 -2.39
N SER A 60 -22.03 10.79 -3.39
CA SER A 60 -22.62 11.90 -4.13
C SER A 60 -23.88 11.47 -4.88
N LEU A 61 -23.84 10.35 -5.59
CA LEU A 61 -24.99 9.81 -6.31
C LEU A 61 -26.12 9.45 -5.35
N TRP A 62 -25.79 8.85 -4.20
CA TRP A 62 -26.76 8.48 -3.18
C TRP A 62 -27.41 9.73 -2.55
N ARG A 63 -26.60 10.76 -2.27
CA ARG A 63 -27.09 12.04 -1.76
C ARG A 63 -28.02 12.74 -2.75
N GLU A 64 -27.67 12.72 -4.03
CA GLU A 64 -28.47 13.34 -5.08
C GLU A 64 -29.85 12.70 -5.21
N GLN A 65 -29.91 11.35 -5.17
CA GLN A 65 -31.18 10.64 -5.18
C GLN A 65 -32.07 11.01 -3.99
N GLN A 66 -31.48 11.17 -2.80
CA GLN A 66 -32.24 11.53 -1.61
C GLN A 66 -32.77 12.96 -1.67
N ASN A 67 -31.94 13.92 -2.11
CA ASN A 67 -32.35 15.31 -2.30
C ASN A 67 -33.50 15.39 -3.29
N PHE A 68 -33.40 14.66 -4.40
CA PHE A 68 -34.42 14.65 -5.44
C PHE A 68 -35.75 14.09 -4.95
N ARG A 69 -35.74 12.97 -4.20
CA ARG A 69 -36.98 12.42 -3.63
C ARG A 69 -37.68 13.45 -2.75
N SER A 70 -36.92 14.12 -1.90
CA SER A 70 -37.44 15.17 -1.04
C SER A 70 -37.98 16.36 -1.84
N GLU A 71 -37.32 16.76 -2.92
CA GLU A 71 -37.74 17.87 -3.77
C GLU A 71 -39.07 17.58 -4.46
N LEU A 72 -39.21 16.38 -5.06
CA LEU A 72 -40.46 15.96 -5.69
C LEU A 72 -41.61 15.81 -4.68
N GLU A 73 -41.36 15.20 -3.52
CA GLU A 73 -42.39 15.07 -2.48
C GLU A 73 -42.84 16.45 -1.97
N THR A 74 -41.91 17.40 -1.83
CA THR A 74 -42.24 18.78 -1.42
C THR A 74 -43.05 19.51 -2.51
N GLN A 75 -42.67 19.36 -3.77
CA GLN A 75 -43.42 19.93 -4.90
C GLN A 75 -44.83 19.33 -5.00
N ALA A 76 -44.94 18.01 -4.85
CA ALA A 76 -46.21 17.29 -4.85
C ALA A 76 -47.11 17.74 -3.69
N ALA A 77 -46.56 17.86 -2.48
CA ALA A 77 -47.29 18.35 -1.32
C ALA A 77 -47.82 19.78 -1.52
N ALA A 78 -47.01 20.67 -2.08
CA ALA A 78 -47.41 22.05 -2.37
C ALA A 78 -48.55 22.09 -3.41
N MET A 79 -48.45 21.28 -4.47
CA MET A 79 -49.51 21.15 -5.48
C MET A 79 -50.80 20.57 -4.86
N LEU A 80 -50.71 19.50 -4.08
CA LEU A 80 -51.86 18.91 -3.40
C LEU A 80 -52.52 19.90 -2.45
N ALA A 81 -51.76 20.68 -1.69
CA ALA A 81 -52.32 21.71 -0.81
C ALA A 81 -53.08 22.79 -1.60
N MET A 82 -52.55 23.21 -2.75
CA MET A 82 -53.21 24.17 -3.63
C MET A 82 -54.50 23.58 -4.25
N LEU A 83 -54.44 22.35 -4.74
CA LEU A 83 -55.58 21.69 -5.39
C LEU A 83 -56.69 21.32 -4.40
N THR A 84 -56.34 20.81 -3.23
CA THR A 84 -57.30 20.51 -2.15
C THR A 84 -58.08 21.77 -1.79
N THR A 85 -57.41 22.92 -1.70
CA THR A 85 -58.06 24.21 -1.44
C THR A 85 -58.97 24.66 -2.59
N SER A 86 -58.60 24.38 -3.84
CA SER A 86 -59.38 24.78 -5.02
C SER A 86 -60.60 23.89 -5.30
N ILE A 87 -60.59 22.66 -4.78
CA ILE A 87 -61.61 21.63 -5.06
C ILE A 87 -62.63 21.51 -3.92
N ASP A 88 -62.31 22.00 -2.72
CA ASP A 88 -63.14 21.88 -1.51
C ASP A 88 -64.62 22.25 -1.76
N ASP A 89 -64.88 23.45 -2.32
CA ASP A 89 -66.23 23.92 -2.64
C ASP A 89 -66.93 23.08 -3.73
N SER A 90 -66.19 22.64 -4.74
CA SER A 90 -66.73 21.81 -5.83
C SER A 90 -67.03 20.38 -5.38
N LEU A 91 -66.24 19.82 -4.46
CA LEU A 91 -66.47 18.50 -3.89
C LEU A 91 -67.67 18.52 -2.93
N TYR A 92 -67.80 19.56 -2.10
CA TYR A 92 -68.93 19.72 -1.18
C TYR A 92 -70.26 19.85 -1.91
N ASN A 93 -70.29 20.62 -3.00
CA ASN A 93 -71.50 20.83 -3.81
C ASN A 93 -71.73 19.76 -4.89
N LEU A 94 -70.83 18.77 -4.99
CA LEU A 94 -70.84 17.75 -6.04
C LEU A 94 -70.91 18.36 -7.46
N ASP A 95 -70.23 19.47 -7.69
CA ASP A 95 -70.19 20.17 -8.99
C ASP A 95 -69.23 19.44 -9.94
N VAL A 96 -69.75 18.40 -10.57
CA VAL A 96 -69.00 17.53 -11.48
C VAL A 96 -68.41 18.31 -12.65
N ASP A 97 -69.09 19.36 -13.13
CA ASP A 97 -68.61 20.19 -14.24
C ASP A 97 -67.37 20.99 -13.83
N ALA A 98 -67.37 21.58 -12.63
CA ALA A 98 -66.20 22.24 -12.06
C ALA A 98 -65.03 21.29 -11.79
N LEU A 99 -65.29 20.09 -11.26
CA LEU A 99 -64.24 19.08 -11.04
C LEU A 99 -63.61 18.59 -12.35
N SER A 100 -64.43 18.46 -13.40
CA SER A 100 -63.98 18.09 -14.73
C SER A 100 -63.17 19.19 -15.44
N SER A 101 -63.43 20.47 -15.12
CA SER A 101 -62.68 21.58 -15.70
C SER A 101 -61.30 21.72 -15.04
N ILE A 102 -61.21 21.53 -13.72
CA ILE A 102 -59.94 21.54 -12.97
C ILE A 102 -59.02 20.39 -13.45
N THR A 103 -59.56 19.18 -13.60
CA THR A 103 -58.80 18.04 -14.14
C THR A 103 -58.35 18.29 -15.59
N ARG A 104 -59.18 18.89 -16.43
CA ARG A 104 -58.78 19.25 -17.80
C ARG A 104 -57.72 20.36 -17.86
N GLU A 105 -57.73 21.30 -16.92
CA GLU A 105 -56.70 22.32 -16.82
C GLU A 105 -55.36 21.74 -16.37
N LEU A 106 -55.39 20.75 -15.47
CA LEU A 106 -54.22 19.96 -15.05
C LEU A 106 -53.62 19.14 -16.20
N ASP A 107 -54.46 18.65 -17.12
CA ASP A 107 -54.02 17.90 -18.30
C ASP A 107 -53.32 18.80 -19.34
N ASN A 108 -53.69 20.08 -19.47
CA ASN A 108 -53.14 20.95 -20.53
C ASN A 108 -51.60 21.13 -20.49
N ASP A 109 -50.93 20.83 -19.38
CA ASP A 109 -49.46 20.80 -19.27
C ASP A 109 -48.94 19.39 -18.99
N HIS A 110 -48.92 18.55 -20.03
CA HIS A 110 -48.42 17.15 -20.01
C HIS A 110 -46.96 17.01 -19.55
N THR A 111 -46.23 18.12 -19.42
CA THR A 111 -44.84 18.15 -18.97
C THR A 111 -44.71 18.12 -17.45
N THR A 112 -45.75 18.56 -16.75
CA THR A 112 -45.75 18.76 -15.30
C THR A 112 -46.50 17.65 -14.57
N LEU A 113 -47.56 17.08 -15.16
CA LEU A 113 -48.35 16.00 -14.57
C LEU A 113 -48.56 14.84 -15.56
N VAL A 114 -48.48 13.61 -15.06
CA VAL A 114 -48.86 12.39 -15.79
C VAL A 114 -50.37 12.17 -15.70
N PHE A 115 -50.93 12.37 -14.51
CA PHE A 115 -52.37 12.35 -14.30
C PHE A 115 -52.81 13.08 -13.04
N GLY A 116 -54.11 13.33 -12.90
CA GLY A 116 -54.76 13.77 -11.67
C GLY A 116 -56.15 13.11 -11.53
N ASN A 117 -56.42 12.49 -10.39
CA ASN A 117 -57.70 11.87 -10.09
C ASN A 117 -58.34 12.51 -8.88
N ILE A 118 -59.65 12.66 -8.93
CA ILE A 118 -60.50 13.08 -7.83
C ILE A 118 -61.39 11.90 -7.46
N TYR A 119 -61.41 11.55 -6.19
CA TYR A 119 -62.13 10.41 -5.63
C TYR A 119 -63.22 10.87 -4.66
N ASP A 120 -64.28 10.09 -4.53
CA ASP A 120 -65.26 10.24 -3.46
C ASP A 120 -64.76 9.70 -2.11
N ALA A 121 -65.59 9.83 -1.06
CA ALA A 121 -65.28 9.36 0.28
C ALA A 121 -65.04 7.84 0.38
N GLU A 122 -65.61 7.05 -0.55
CA GLU A 122 -65.39 5.60 -0.65
C GLU A 122 -64.17 5.21 -1.51
N GLY A 123 -63.49 6.20 -2.11
CA GLY A 123 -62.32 5.99 -2.96
C GLY A 123 -62.64 5.62 -4.40
N ARG A 124 -63.85 5.89 -4.90
CA ARG A 124 -64.22 5.74 -6.32
C ARG A 124 -63.87 7.00 -7.08
N THR A 125 -63.39 6.85 -8.31
CA THR A 125 -63.05 8.00 -9.17
C THR A 125 -64.32 8.79 -9.52
N ILE A 126 -64.26 10.12 -9.42
CA ILE A 126 -65.31 11.07 -9.84
C ILE A 126 -64.85 11.79 -11.11
N ALA A 127 -63.60 12.26 -11.12
CA ALA A 127 -62.99 12.95 -12.25
C ALA A 127 -61.54 12.50 -12.41
N SER A 128 -61.07 12.43 -13.65
CA SER A 128 -59.69 12.04 -13.98
C SER A 128 -59.19 12.83 -15.17
N THR A 129 -57.90 13.17 -15.18
CA THR A 129 -57.21 13.70 -16.36
C THR A 129 -56.87 12.61 -17.38
N LEU A 130 -56.85 11.33 -16.97
CA LEU A 130 -56.56 10.22 -17.88
C LEU A 130 -57.77 10.00 -18.78
N THR A 131 -57.68 10.54 -19.99
CA THR A 131 -58.60 10.25 -21.07
C THR A 131 -58.08 9.00 -21.80
N ASP A 132 -58.55 7.83 -21.35
CA ASP A 132 -58.44 6.49 -21.97
C ASP A 132 -57.56 6.35 -23.22
N ASP A 133 -56.48 5.56 -23.14
CA ASP A 133 -55.85 4.98 -24.33
C ASP A 133 -55.89 3.44 -24.25
N SER A 134 -56.92 2.83 -24.86
CA SER A 134 -56.75 2.16 -26.16
C SER A 134 -57.83 1.12 -26.53
N THR A 135 -59.15 1.41 -26.42
CA THR A 135 -60.11 0.55 -27.16
C THR A 135 -61.43 1.14 -27.67
N PHE A 136 -61.97 2.28 -27.21
CA PHE A 136 -63.24 2.76 -27.75
C PHE A 136 -63.36 4.27 -27.98
N SER A 137 -64.09 4.56 -29.06
CA SER A 137 -64.30 5.84 -29.74
C SER A 137 -65.05 6.90 -28.93
N TYR A 138 -64.63 8.16 -29.12
CA TYR A 138 -65.31 9.44 -28.85
C TYR A 138 -66.57 9.47 -27.97
N SER A 139 -66.45 10.06 -26.77
CA SER A 139 -67.51 10.89 -26.18
C SER A 139 -66.96 11.82 -25.10
N ASN A 140 -67.34 13.08 -25.20
CA ASN A 140 -66.88 14.21 -24.40
C ASN A 140 -67.49 14.23 -22.99
N SER A 141 -67.01 13.37 -22.08
CA SER A 141 -67.42 13.39 -20.67
C SER A 141 -66.32 12.84 -19.76
N ALA A 142 -65.60 13.75 -19.08
CA ALA A 142 -64.55 13.49 -18.10
C ALA A 142 -65.13 13.14 -16.73
N VAL A 143 -66.00 12.14 -16.69
CA VAL A 143 -66.65 11.64 -15.48
C VAL A 143 -66.60 10.12 -15.54
N VAL A 144 -65.54 9.54 -14.98
CA VAL A 144 -65.42 8.09 -14.82
C VAL A 144 -66.00 7.79 -13.45
N PHE A 145 -67.32 7.64 -13.34
CA PHE A 145 -67.91 6.99 -12.17
C PHE A 145 -67.58 5.50 -12.23
N GLU A 146 -66.37 5.14 -11.84
CA GLU A 146 -65.99 3.76 -11.69
C GLU A 146 -66.77 3.17 -10.51
N THR A 147 -67.61 2.17 -10.80
CA THR A 147 -68.46 1.55 -9.77
C THR A 147 -67.66 0.78 -8.71
N ALA A 148 -66.40 0.45 -9.00
CA ALA A 148 -65.50 -0.22 -8.07
C ALA A 148 -64.53 0.81 -7.44
N PRO A 149 -64.32 0.76 -6.11
CA PRO A 149 -63.33 1.60 -5.45
C PRO A 149 -61.91 1.32 -5.96
N ASP A 150 -61.14 2.37 -6.23
CA ASP A 150 -59.70 2.28 -6.52
C ASP A 150 -58.94 2.06 -5.20
N PRO A 151 -58.07 1.03 -5.09
CA PRO A 151 -57.20 0.86 -3.94
C PRO A 151 -56.36 2.10 -3.61
N LEU A 152 -55.98 2.92 -4.60
CA LEU A 152 -55.28 4.18 -4.39
C LEU A 152 -56.22 5.23 -3.79
N GLY A 153 -57.43 5.38 -4.35
CA GLY A 153 -58.46 6.30 -3.85
C GLY A 153 -58.78 6.06 -2.37
N GLN A 154 -58.97 4.80 -1.96
CA GLN A 154 -59.19 4.45 -0.54
C GLN A 154 -58.01 4.81 0.36
N ARG A 155 -56.78 4.61 -0.11
CA ARG A 155 -55.57 4.92 0.66
C ARG A 155 -55.37 6.42 0.83
N PHE A 156 -55.72 7.21 -0.18
CA PHE A 156 -55.63 8.67 -0.09
C PHE A 156 -56.77 9.26 0.74
N ALA A 157 -58.00 8.76 0.60
CA ALA A 157 -59.15 9.19 1.41
C ALA A 157 -58.97 8.90 2.91
N ALA A 158 -58.19 7.88 3.26
CA ALA A 158 -57.88 7.53 4.64
C ALA A 158 -56.81 8.42 5.30
N SER A 159 -56.13 9.32 4.56
CA SER A 159 -55.02 10.12 5.09
C SER A 159 -55.16 11.62 4.85
N THR A 160 -55.27 12.39 5.93
CA THR A 160 -55.27 13.86 5.91
C THR A 160 -53.88 14.46 5.69
N THR A 161 -52.85 13.63 5.49
CA THR A 161 -51.49 14.08 5.12
C THR A 161 -51.12 13.52 3.76
N PRO A 162 -50.29 14.21 2.96
CA PRO A 162 -49.85 13.69 1.67
C PRO A 162 -49.21 12.30 1.80
N VAL A 163 -49.71 11.34 1.03
CA VAL A 163 -49.16 9.99 0.90
C VAL A 163 -48.43 9.90 -0.43
N PHE A 164 -47.16 9.48 -0.38
CA PHE A 164 -46.28 9.38 -1.55
C PHE A 164 -46.04 7.91 -1.92
N LEU A 165 -46.28 7.57 -3.18
CA LEU A 165 -46.09 6.24 -3.75
C LEU A 165 -45.17 6.34 -4.97
N TRP A 166 -43.94 5.86 -4.79
CA TRP A 166 -42.95 5.80 -5.85
C TRP A 166 -43.21 4.60 -6.77
N GLN A 167 -43.58 4.87 -8.03
CA GLN A 167 -43.73 3.88 -9.10
C GLN A 167 -42.52 3.94 -10.06
N ALA A 168 -42.49 3.06 -11.07
CA ALA A 168 -41.33 2.89 -11.94
C ALA A 168 -41.00 4.13 -12.79
N ASP A 169 -42.00 4.95 -13.10
CA ASP A 169 -41.95 6.08 -14.04
C ASP A 169 -42.58 7.37 -13.48
N GLN A 170 -43.17 7.31 -12.29
CA GLN A 170 -43.89 8.43 -11.69
C GLN A 170 -43.90 8.38 -10.15
N LEU A 171 -44.01 9.57 -9.55
CA LEU A 171 -44.39 9.73 -8.16
C LEU A 171 -45.90 9.97 -8.11
N VAL A 172 -46.65 9.04 -7.52
CA VAL A 172 -48.08 9.25 -7.24
C VAL A 172 -48.20 9.82 -5.83
N ALA A 173 -48.75 11.01 -5.72
CA ALA A 173 -49.03 11.67 -4.45
C ALA A 173 -50.53 11.87 -4.31
N GLY A 174 -51.08 11.64 -3.12
CA GLY A 174 -52.49 11.91 -2.88
C GLY A 174 -52.81 12.17 -1.42
N GLN A 175 -53.93 12.83 -1.18
CA GLN A 175 -54.37 13.26 0.14
C GLN A 175 -55.90 13.34 0.20
N ALA A 176 -56.46 13.15 1.39
CA ALA A 176 -57.88 13.35 1.67
C ALA A 176 -58.26 14.83 1.58
N VAL A 177 -59.42 15.11 0.98
CA VAL A 177 -60.08 16.42 1.01
C VAL A 177 -61.10 16.36 2.14
N THR A 178 -60.98 17.25 3.13
CA THR A 178 -61.81 17.24 4.34
C THR A 178 -62.46 18.60 4.56
N ALA A 179 -63.77 18.61 4.79
CA ALA A 179 -64.49 19.78 5.27
C ALA A 179 -64.78 19.61 6.77
N GLY A 180 -64.09 20.39 7.60
CA GLY A 180 -64.17 20.24 9.06
C GLY A 180 -63.59 18.91 9.55
N ASN A 181 -64.45 17.97 9.97
CA ASN A 181 -64.04 16.66 10.50
C ASN A 181 -64.56 15.49 9.65
N GLU A 182 -65.10 15.78 8.46
CA GLU A 182 -65.63 14.79 7.52
C GLU A 182 -64.75 14.76 6.26
N THR A 183 -64.38 13.55 5.84
CA THR A 183 -63.66 13.34 4.57
C THR A 183 -64.67 13.39 3.43
N LEU A 184 -64.59 14.42 2.60
CA LEU A 184 -65.43 14.56 1.42
C LEU A 184 -64.96 13.65 0.28
N GLY A 185 -63.66 13.35 0.23
CA GLY A 185 -63.06 12.49 -0.78
C GLY A 185 -61.54 12.56 -0.75
N ALA A 186 -60.91 12.32 -1.89
CA ALA A 186 -59.46 12.41 -2.04
C ALA A 186 -59.05 12.96 -3.40
N ILE A 187 -57.86 13.53 -3.46
CA ILE A 187 -57.21 13.91 -4.70
C ILE A 187 -55.86 13.19 -4.83
N SER A 188 -55.53 12.75 -6.04
CA SER A 188 -54.20 12.25 -6.38
C SER A 188 -53.66 12.93 -7.62
N ILE A 189 -52.33 13.03 -7.69
CA ILE A 189 -51.56 13.52 -8.82
C ILE A 189 -50.41 12.57 -9.11
N GLY A 190 -50.10 12.36 -10.38
CA GLY A 190 -48.92 11.66 -10.86
C GLY A 190 -47.91 12.67 -11.40
N LEU A 191 -46.70 12.68 -10.85
CA LEU A 191 -45.59 13.52 -11.33
C LEU A 191 -44.58 12.64 -12.09
N PRO A 192 -44.20 12.99 -13.34
CA PRO A 192 -43.28 12.17 -14.12
C PRO A 192 -41.85 12.25 -13.56
N ILE A 193 -41.16 11.11 -13.46
CA ILE A 193 -39.72 11.08 -13.15
C ILE A 193 -38.85 11.19 -14.42
N THR A 194 -39.45 11.37 -15.60
CA THR A 194 -38.74 11.45 -16.88
C THR A 194 -37.83 12.68 -17.04
N PRO A 195 -38.24 13.91 -16.64
CA PRO A 195 -37.35 15.07 -16.64
C PRO A 195 -36.10 14.86 -15.78
N LEU A 196 -36.20 13.95 -14.80
CA LEU A 196 -35.12 13.55 -13.93
C LEU A 196 -34.08 12.66 -14.62
N HIS A 197 -34.44 11.82 -15.60
CA HIS A 197 -33.43 11.01 -16.30
C HIS A 197 -32.43 11.89 -17.05
N ALA A 198 -32.89 13.00 -17.64
CA ALA A 198 -32.01 13.98 -18.28
C ALA A 198 -31.10 14.70 -17.27
N LYS A 199 -31.62 15.09 -16.09
CA LYS A 199 -30.80 15.67 -15.01
C LYS A 199 -29.80 14.66 -14.44
N MET A 200 -30.20 13.41 -14.22
CA MET A 200 -29.33 12.33 -13.73
C MET A 200 -28.19 12.04 -14.70
N GLN A 201 -28.42 12.05 -16.01
CA GLN A 201 -27.35 11.89 -17.00
C GLN A 201 -26.33 13.02 -16.95
N ALA A 202 -26.76 14.26 -16.72
CA ALA A 202 -25.85 15.39 -16.53
C ALA A 202 -24.99 15.21 -15.28
N VAL A 203 -25.61 14.88 -14.13
CA VAL A 203 -24.89 14.62 -12.86
C VAL A 203 -23.93 13.45 -12.99
N GLN A 204 -24.32 12.36 -13.68
CA GLN A 204 -23.43 11.23 -13.93
C GLN A 204 -22.22 11.62 -14.79
N ARG A 205 -22.42 12.41 -15.85
CA ARG A 205 -21.35 12.86 -16.73
C ARG A 205 -20.38 13.79 -15.99
N GLU A 206 -20.90 14.74 -15.22
CA GLU A 206 -20.07 15.63 -14.39
C GLU A 206 -19.32 14.84 -13.31
N GLY A 207 -20.00 13.92 -12.63
CA GLY A 207 -19.38 13.03 -11.64
C GLY A 207 -18.27 12.15 -12.22
N LEU A 208 -18.46 11.62 -13.43
CA LEU A 208 -17.43 10.85 -14.15
C LEU A 208 -16.22 11.72 -14.54
N LEU A 209 -16.45 12.96 -14.98
CA LEU A 209 -15.36 13.89 -15.28
C LEU A 209 -14.54 14.22 -14.03
N VAL A 210 -15.21 14.51 -12.91
CA VAL A 210 -14.54 14.76 -11.63
C VAL A 210 -13.76 13.53 -11.17
N ALA A 211 -14.35 12.34 -11.26
CA ALA A 211 -13.70 11.09 -10.90
C ALA A 211 -12.45 10.82 -11.76
N LEU A 212 -12.54 11.04 -13.08
CA LEU A 212 -11.43 10.88 -14.01
C LEU A 212 -10.28 11.84 -13.67
N ILE A 213 -10.58 13.11 -13.44
CA ILE A 213 -9.58 14.12 -13.05
C ILE A 213 -8.93 13.72 -11.73
N ALA A 214 -9.71 13.29 -10.73
CA ALA A 214 -9.18 12.88 -9.43
C ALA A 214 -8.23 11.67 -9.55
N VAL A 215 -8.56 10.68 -10.39
CA VAL A 215 -7.67 9.53 -10.64
C VAL A 215 -6.38 9.96 -11.32
N ILE A 216 -6.45 10.86 -12.32
CA ILE A 216 -5.26 11.37 -13.02
C ILE A 216 -4.36 12.12 -12.04
N VAL A 217 -4.92 13.06 -11.28
CA VAL A 217 -4.18 13.88 -10.31
C VAL A 217 -3.59 13.01 -9.21
N GLY A 218 -4.38 12.10 -8.64
CA GLY A 218 -3.89 11.20 -7.60
C GLY A 218 -2.79 10.26 -8.09
N THR A 219 -2.90 9.72 -9.31
CA THR A 219 -1.84 8.90 -9.91
C THR A 219 -0.58 9.72 -10.16
N ALA A 220 -0.72 10.95 -10.68
CA ALA A 220 0.42 11.86 -10.87
C ALA A 220 1.13 12.17 -9.55
N LEU A 221 0.37 12.48 -8.48
CA LEU A 221 0.93 12.73 -7.15
C LEU A 221 1.69 11.51 -6.61
N VAL A 222 1.12 10.31 -6.73
CA VAL A 222 1.79 9.07 -6.29
C VAL A 222 3.09 8.85 -7.06
N LEU A 223 3.11 9.09 -8.38
CA LEU A 223 4.32 8.99 -9.19
C LEU A 223 5.37 10.04 -8.81
N LEU A 224 4.95 11.27 -8.51
CA LEU A 224 5.84 12.33 -8.04
C LEU A 224 6.49 11.95 -6.71
N VAL A 225 5.70 11.52 -5.72
CA VAL A 225 6.18 11.06 -4.41
C VAL A 225 7.10 9.85 -4.54
N SER A 226 6.77 8.90 -5.42
CA SER A 226 7.61 7.73 -5.69
C SER A 226 8.99 8.14 -6.21
N ARG A 227 9.03 9.14 -7.10
CA ARG A 227 10.29 9.65 -7.69
C ARG A 227 11.08 10.54 -6.73
N SER A 228 10.42 11.37 -5.93
CA SER A 228 11.09 12.33 -5.04
C SER A 228 11.57 11.71 -3.74
N LEU A 229 10.83 10.74 -3.17
CA LEU A 229 11.15 10.15 -1.87
C LEU A 229 11.66 8.71 -1.99
N LEU A 230 10.89 7.84 -2.65
CA LEU A 230 11.14 6.40 -2.63
C LEU A 230 12.39 6.00 -3.41
N ARG A 231 12.62 6.64 -4.56
CA ARG A 231 13.77 6.33 -5.43
C ARG A 231 15.13 6.72 -4.80
N PRO A 232 15.35 7.94 -4.26
CA PRO A 232 16.62 8.28 -3.60
C PRO A 232 16.95 7.37 -2.42
N VAL A 233 15.97 7.01 -1.59
CA VAL A 233 16.16 6.11 -0.45
C VAL A 233 16.66 4.72 -0.89
N GLN A 234 16.18 4.22 -2.03
CA GLN A 234 16.63 2.94 -2.55
C GLN A 234 18.01 3.01 -3.21
N GLU A 235 18.31 4.13 -3.88
CA GLU A 235 19.66 4.38 -4.40
C GLU A 235 20.66 4.41 -3.23
N MET A 236 20.32 5.02 -2.08
CA MET A 236 21.11 4.94 -0.85
C MET A 236 21.23 3.51 -0.32
N ALA A 237 20.12 2.77 -0.21
CA ALA A 237 20.16 1.39 0.26
C ALA A 237 21.03 0.47 -0.63
N ALA A 238 20.98 0.68 -1.94
CA ALA A 238 21.85 -0.01 -2.89
C ALA A 238 23.32 0.40 -2.72
N ALA A 239 23.60 1.70 -2.58
CA ALA A 239 24.95 2.21 -2.32
C ALA A 239 25.55 1.65 -1.01
N THR A 240 24.76 1.57 0.06
CA THR A 240 25.18 0.95 1.32
C THR A 240 25.59 -0.51 1.13
N ASN A 241 24.86 -1.28 0.32
CA ASN A 241 25.24 -2.66 0.00
C ASN A 241 26.55 -2.75 -0.80
N HIS A 242 26.83 -1.78 -1.67
CA HIS A 242 28.12 -1.71 -2.38
C HIS A 242 29.28 -1.39 -1.42
N ILE A 243 29.08 -0.45 -0.49
CA ILE A 243 30.05 -0.10 0.55
C ILE A 243 30.33 -1.30 1.45
N ALA A 244 29.30 -2.03 1.87
CA ALA A 244 29.44 -3.24 2.70
C ALA A 244 30.27 -4.36 2.02
N ARG A 245 30.36 -4.33 0.67
CA ARG A 245 31.20 -5.24 -0.11
C ARG A 245 32.59 -4.67 -0.42
N GLY A 246 32.96 -3.54 0.19
CA GLY A 246 34.25 -2.87 0.01
C GLY A 246 34.32 -1.91 -1.18
N ASN A 247 33.25 -1.70 -1.93
CA ASN A 247 33.23 -0.73 -3.02
C ASN A 247 32.88 0.68 -2.50
N LEU A 248 33.92 1.43 -2.13
CA LEU A 248 33.81 2.81 -1.64
C LEU A 248 33.76 3.86 -2.74
N GLN A 249 33.75 3.50 -4.02
CA GLN A 249 33.64 4.48 -5.11
C GLN A 249 32.20 4.91 -5.40
N THR A 250 31.22 4.26 -4.79
CA THR A 250 29.80 4.56 -5.01
C THR A 250 29.42 5.86 -4.30
N GLN A 251 28.86 6.82 -5.02
CA GLN A 251 28.28 8.04 -4.46
C GLN A 251 26.79 8.13 -4.77
N VAL A 252 26.03 8.73 -3.85
CA VAL A 252 24.61 9.00 -4.04
C VAL A 252 24.44 10.46 -4.50
N PRO A 253 23.77 10.72 -5.61
CA PRO A 253 23.59 12.09 -6.10
C PRO A 253 22.68 12.92 -5.17
N VAL A 254 23.12 14.12 -4.82
CA VAL A 254 22.34 15.10 -4.06
C VAL A 254 21.41 15.84 -5.03
N ARG A 255 20.11 15.53 -4.99
CA ARG A 255 19.10 16.07 -5.93
C ARG A 255 18.18 17.14 -5.35
N SER A 256 18.18 17.30 -4.04
CA SER A 256 17.29 18.22 -3.32
C SER A 256 18.07 18.99 -2.26
N GLN A 257 17.49 20.09 -1.78
CA GLN A 257 18.00 20.89 -0.66
C GLN A 257 17.21 20.66 0.63
N ASP A 258 16.36 19.62 0.65
CA ASP A 258 15.55 19.19 1.79
C ASP A 258 16.28 18.17 2.68
N GLU A 259 15.54 17.51 3.58
CA GLU A 259 16.06 16.47 4.47
C GLU A 259 16.68 15.29 3.72
N LEU A 260 16.18 14.94 2.54
CA LEU A 260 16.78 13.87 1.72
C LEU A 260 18.08 14.33 1.06
N GLY A 261 18.16 15.60 0.68
CA GLY A 261 19.40 16.24 0.24
C GLY A 261 20.48 16.20 1.31
N MET A 262 20.14 16.64 2.53
CA MET A 262 21.04 16.60 3.69
C MET A 262 21.46 15.17 4.05
N LEU A 263 20.55 14.21 3.94
CA LEU A 263 20.86 12.80 4.17
C LEU A 263 21.84 12.26 3.11
N ALA A 264 21.64 12.60 1.84
CA ALA A 264 22.56 12.21 0.76
C ALA A 264 23.96 12.80 0.96
N GLN A 265 24.03 14.06 1.38
CA GLN A 265 25.30 14.72 1.66
C GLN A 265 26.02 14.09 2.86
N SER A 266 25.31 13.88 3.97
CA SER A 266 25.83 13.19 5.15
C SER A 266 26.30 11.76 4.83
N PHE A 267 25.54 11.05 3.99
CA PHE A 267 25.89 9.71 3.53
C PHE A 267 27.21 9.73 2.76
N ASN A 268 27.36 10.60 1.76
CA ASN A 268 28.60 10.69 0.97
C ASN A 268 29.81 11.09 1.85
N GLN A 269 29.62 12.02 2.79
CA GLN A 269 30.68 12.39 3.75
C GLN A 269 31.15 11.20 4.59
N MET A 270 30.22 10.36 5.05
CA MET A 270 30.57 9.11 5.74
C MET A 270 31.37 8.17 4.82
N VAL A 271 30.99 8.01 3.54
CA VAL A 271 31.76 7.17 2.59
C VAL A 271 33.20 7.67 2.43
N ASP A 272 33.38 8.98 2.29
CA ASP A 272 34.70 9.59 2.15
C ASP A 272 35.54 9.40 3.42
N GLN A 273 34.93 9.56 4.61
CA GLN A 273 35.62 9.30 5.88
C GLN A 273 36.06 7.84 6.02
N VAL A 274 35.20 6.90 5.64
CA VAL A 274 35.54 5.46 5.65
C VAL A 274 36.68 5.17 4.68
N ARG A 275 36.68 5.78 3.49
CA ARG A 275 37.77 5.63 2.52
C ARG A 275 39.10 6.13 3.08
N VAL A 276 39.11 7.34 3.64
CA VAL A 276 40.32 7.92 4.25
C VAL A 276 40.81 7.06 5.43
N MET A 277 39.90 6.50 6.23
CA MET A 277 40.28 5.60 7.32
C MET A 277 40.95 4.32 6.81
N MET A 278 40.40 3.70 5.75
CA MET A 278 41.00 2.50 5.14
C MET A 278 42.36 2.78 4.51
N GLU A 279 42.51 3.92 3.81
CA GLU A 279 43.78 4.33 3.22
C GLU A 279 44.85 4.54 4.29
N ARG A 280 44.50 5.19 5.41
CA ARG A 280 45.40 5.35 6.56
C ARG A 280 45.78 4.02 7.19
N GLN A 281 44.83 3.11 7.35
CA GLN A 281 45.11 1.79 7.90
C GLN A 281 46.05 0.99 6.99
N ALA A 282 45.87 1.06 5.66
CA ALA A 282 46.77 0.43 4.70
C ALA A 282 48.18 1.05 4.74
N GLN A 283 48.29 2.37 4.88
CA GLN A 283 49.57 3.05 5.05
C GLN A 283 50.29 2.64 6.34
N GLN A 284 49.57 2.56 7.47
CA GLN A 284 50.13 2.11 8.74
C GLN A 284 50.63 0.66 8.67
N GLN A 285 49.89 -0.22 7.98
CA GLN A 285 50.33 -1.60 7.74
C GLN A 285 51.59 -1.65 6.90
N ALA A 286 51.65 -0.90 5.79
CA ALA A 286 52.85 -0.82 4.96
C ALA A 286 54.06 -0.27 5.74
N GLU A 287 53.86 0.75 6.57
CA GLU A 287 54.91 1.31 7.43
C GLU A 287 55.41 0.27 8.44
N LEU A 288 54.50 -0.43 9.14
CA LEU A 288 54.84 -1.53 10.05
C LEU A 288 55.64 -2.63 9.35
N GLU A 289 55.24 -3.04 8.14
CA GLU A 289 55.98 -4.04 7.34
C GLU A 289 57.39 -3.55 7.00
N THR A 290 57.55 -2.29 6.58
CA THR A 290 58.88 -1.72 6.29
C THR A 290 59.76 -1.65 7.53
N LEU A 291 59.21 -1.27 8.69
CA LEU A 291 59.92 -1.23 9.97
C LEU A 291 60.33 -2.64 10.42
N MET A 292 59.46 -3.62 10.28
CA MET A 292 59.77 -5.02 10.57
C MET A 292 60.90 -5.55 9.69
N HIS A 293 60.89 -5.23 8.39
CA HIS A 293 61.98 -5.59 7.49
C HIS A 293 63.30 -4.92 7.85
N ALA A 294 63.29 -3.60 8.11
CA ALA A 294 64.48 -2.88 8.54
C ALA A 294 65.06 -3.42 9.86
N ARG A 295 64.20 -3.76 10.83
CA ARG A 295 64.61 -4.39 12.10
C ARG A 295 65.25 -5.76 11.85
N SER A 296 64.65 -6.61 11.02
CA SER A 296 65.18 -7.94 10.70
C SER A 296 66.55 -7.85 10.02
N ASP A 297 66.73 -6.92 9.08
CA ASP A 297 68.00 -6.72 8.39
C ASP A 297 69.08 -6.16 9.32
N ALA A 298 68.73 -5.27 10.26
CA ALA A 298 69.65 -4.80 11.28
C ALA A 298 70.13 -5.93 12.20
N VAL A 299 69.22 -6.80 12.67
CA VAL A 299 69.59 -7.96 13.49
C VAL A 299 70.51 -8.91 12.71
N ARG A 300 70.23 -9.18 11.44
CA ARG A 300 71.11 -10.00 10.58
C ARG A 300 72.50 -9.41 10.44
N ALA A 301 72.61 -8.10 10.24
CA ALA A 301 73.89 -7.41 10.14
C ALA A 301 74.71 -7.56 11.43
N VAL A 302 74.08 -7.35 12.60
CA VAL A 302 74.72 -7.53 13.92
C VAL A 302 75.17 -8.98 14.13
N VAL A 303 74.32 -9.96 13.83
CA VAL A 303 74.69 -11.38 13.94
C VAL A 303 75.84 -11.75 13.00
N HIS A 304 75.86 -11.20 11.79
CA HIS A 304 76.95 -11.44 10.84
C HIS A 304 78.28 -10.91 11.37
N ASP A 305 78.31 -9.68 11.88
CA ASP A 305 79.50 -9.05 12.44
C ASP A 305 80.00 -9.80 13.69
N LEU A 306 79.08 -10.18 14.58
CA LEU A 306 79.42 -10.97 15.77
C LEU A 306 79.99 -12.35 15.42
N ASN A 307 79.42 -13.04 14.42
CA ASN A 307 79.99 -14.31 13.94
C ASN A 307 81.42 -14.14 13.42
N HIS A 308 81.73 -13.05 12.71
CA HIS A 308 83.11 -12.76 12.29
C HIS A 308 84.04 -12.53 13.47
N THR A 309 83.58 -11.81 14.52
CA THR A 309 84.41 -11.60 15.72
C THR A 309 84.66 -12.91 16.48
N VAL A 310 83.66 -13.79 16.59
CA VAL A 310 83.81 -15.13 17.18
C VAL A 310 84.85 -15.95 16.38
N GLN A 311 84.75 -15.94 15.04
CA GLN A 311 85.72 -16.62 14.18
C GLN A 311 87.14 -16.05 14.31
N ALA A 312 87.29 -14.74 14.46
CA ALA A 312 88.57 -14.09 14.66
C ALA A 312 89.21 -14.50 16.01
N ILE A 313 88.41 -14.57 17.08
CA ILE A 313 88.86 -15.06 18.39
C ILE A 313 89.28 -16.53 18.31
N GLN A 314 88.47 -17.38 17.65
CA GLN A 314 88.81 -18.79 17.42
C GLN A 314 90.13 -18.93 16.66
N SER A 315 90.30 -18.20 15.55
CA SER A 315 91.53 -18.24 14.75
C SER A 315 92.75 -17.78 15.55
N ALA A 316 92.62 -16.72 16.34
CA ALA A 316 93.70 -16.24 17.21
C ALA A 316 94.06 -17.27 18.29
N MET A 317 93.05 -17.91 18.88
CA MET A 317 93.21 -19.00 19.84
C MET A 317 93.94 -20.19 19.20
N ASP A 318 93.55 -20.61 17.99
CA ASP A 318 94.20 -21.71 17.26
C ASP A 318 95.68 -21.41 16.99
N VAL A 319 96.00 -20.18 16.56
CA VAL A 319 97.40 -19.75 16.34
C VAL A 319 98.19 -19.72 17.66
N TRP A 320 97.59 -19.21 18.74
CA TRP A 320 98.19 -19.23 20.07
C TRP A 320 98.49 -20.66 20.52
N MET A 321 97.52 -21.56 20.39
CA MET A 321 97.65 -22.98 20.70
C MET A 321 98.79 -23.63 19.92
N MET A 322 98.87 -23.37 18.61
CA MET A 322 99.94 -23.87 17.75
C MET A 322 101.33 -23.37 18.20
N GLY A 323 101.44 -22.10 18.62
CA GLY A 323 102.68 -21.54 19.15
C GLY A 323 103.10 -22.12 20.50
N LEU A 324 102.13 -22.41 21.37
CA LEU A 324 102.35 -23.04 22.68
C LEU A 324 102.81 -24.50 22.53
N GLU A 325 102.20 -25.24 21.61
CA GLU A 325 102.58 -26.62 21.25
C GLU A 325 104.00 -26.68 20.68
N TYR A 326 104.37 -25.70 19.83
CA TYR A 326 105.73 -25.60 19.27
C TYR A 326 106.82 -25.40 20.35
N HIS A 327 106.52 -24.70 21.45
CA HIS A 327 107.47 -24.40 22.52
C HIS A 327 107.54 -25.48 23.64
N GLN A 328 106.85 -26.63 23.48
CA GLN A 328 106.82 -27.72 24.47
C GLN A 328 106.40 -27.28 25.89
N LEU A 329 105.52 -26.29 25.98
CA LEU A 329 104.96 -25.85 27.26
C LEU A 329 104.02 -26.92 27.86
N ASP A 330 103.88 -26.93 29.18
CA ASP A 330 103.04 -27.90 29.88
C ASP A 330 101.55 -27.66 29.56
N MET A 331 101.01 -28.47 28.66
CA MET A 331 99.63 -28.39 28.20
C MET A 331 98.61 -28.69 29.31
N THR A 332 99.01 -29.37 30.39
CA THR A 332 98.09 -29.70 31.49
C THR A 332 97.56 -28.47 32.22
N LEU A 333 98.28 -27.34 32.15
CA LEU A 333 97.87 -26.05 32.72
C LEU A 333 97.03 -25.19 31.77
N ILE A 334 97.04 -25.49 30.46
CA ILE A 334 96.46 -24.65 29.40
C ILE A 334 95.13 -25.21 28.90
N GLU A 335 95.03 -26.54 28.78
CA GLU A 335 93.83 -27.26 28.32
C GLU A 335 92.54 -26.84 29.06
N PRO A 336 92.50 -26.69 30.40
CA PRO A 336 91.29 -26.27 31.10
C PRO A 336 90.84 -24.84 30.71
N GLY A 337 91.78 -23.95 30.42
CA GLY A 337 91.51 -22.58 29.97
C GLY A 337 91.01 -22.52 28.53
N ARG A 338 91.60 -23.34 27.65
CA ARG A 338 91.14 -23.52 26.26
C ARG A 338 89.71 -24.04 26.24
N ASP A 339 89.43 -25.15 26.93
CA ASP A 339 88.11 -25.77 26.93
C ASP A 339 87.05 -24.82 27.49
N ARG A 340 87.42 -23.99 28.48
CA ARG A 340 86.55 -22.93 29.01
C ARG A 340 86.24 -21.86 27.95
N LEU A 341 87.25 -21.35 27.24
CA LEU A 341 87.07 -20.35 26.19
C LEU A 341 86.28 -20.90 25.00
N GLN A 342 86.57 -22.14 24.61
CA GLN A 342 85.90 -22.83 23.52
C GLN A 342 84.42 -23.07 23.85
N SER A 343 84.13 -23.54 25.08
CA SER A 343 82.74 -23.65 25.57
C SER A 343 82.00 -22.31 25.55
N VAL A 344 82.67 -21.20 25.91
CA VAL A 344 82.06 -19.85 25.86
C VAL A 344 81.81 -19.40 24.41
N LEU A 345 82.74 -19.68 23.49
CA LEU A 345 82.59 -19.34 22.07
C LEU A 345 81.49 -20.16 21.40
N ASP A 346 81.39 -21.45 21.71
CA ASP A 346 80.32 -22.31 21.22
C ASP A 346 78.97 -21.86 21.78
N GLN A 347 78.90 -21.55 23.08
CA GLN A 347 77.70 -20.99 23.69
C GLN A 347 77.29 -19.65 23.06
N GLN A 348 78.25 -18.76 22.75
CA GLN A 348 77.97 -17.51 22.06
C GLN A 348 77.46 -17.75 20.63
N ARG A 349 78.04 -18.70 19.91
CA ARG A 349 77.64 -19.03 18.53
C ARG A 349 76.21 -19.57 18.48
N ASP A 350 75.85 -20.48 19.38
CA ASP A 350 74.48 -21.01 19.48
C ASP A 350 73.49 -19.88 19.78
N LEU A 351 73.83 -18.98 20.70
CA LEU A 351 72.99 -17.83 21.06
C LEU A 351 72.80 -16.86 19.89
N LEU A 352 73.85 -16.61 19.10
CA LEU A 352 73.76 -15.81 17.87
C LEU A 352 72.88 -16.48 16.81
N GLN A 353 72.93 -17.81 16.72
CA GLN A 353 72.10 -18.58 15.81
C GLN A 353 70.63 -18.53 16.22
N ASP A 354 70.33 -18.69 17.50
CA ASP A 354 68.99 -18.55 18.06
C ASP A 354 68.44 -17.13 17.87
N MET A 355 69.26 -16.09 18.08
CA MET A 355 68.86 -14.70 17.84
C MET A 355 68.53 -14.43 16.36
N ARG A 356 69.29 -15.02 15.44
CA ARG A 356 69.00 -14.93 14.00
C ARG A 356 67.68 -15.61 13.68
N ASP A 357 67.48 -16.82 14.19
CA ASP A 357 66.30 -17.62 13.88
C ASP A 357 65.06 -16.97 14.49
N ALA A 358 65.14 -16.42 15.70
CA ALA A 358 64.10 -15.59 16.31
C ALA A 358 63.75 -14.35 15.46
N ALA A 359 64.75 -13.65 14.91
CA ALA A 359 64.53 -12.47 14.06
C ALA A 359 63.94 -12.80 12.68
N LEU A 360 64.23 -13.99 12.15
CA LEU A 360 63.58 -14.53 10.95
C LEU A 360 62.12 -14.91 11.21
N LEU A 361 61.83 -15.39 12.42
CA LEU A 361 60.51 -15.81 12.85
C LEU A 361 59.60 -14.61 13.13
N GLU A 362 60.10 -13.58 13.84
CA GLU A 362 59.39 -12.29 14.02
C GLU A 362 59.09 -11.58 12.69
N ALA A 363 59.95 -11.75 11.68
CA ALA A 363 59.73 -11.20 10.34
C ALA A 363 58.79 -12.06 9.46
N GLY A 364 58.22 -13.15 10.00
CA GLY A 364 57.32 -14.05 9.28
C GLY A 364 57.99 -14.85 8.15
N LYS A 365 59.32 -14.97 8.13
CA LYS A 365 60.09 -15.60 7.04
C LYS A 365 60.52 -17.04 7.31
N LEU A 366 60.30 -17.58 8.51
CA LEU A 366 60.56 -18.99 8.84
C LEU A 366 59.33 -19.84 8.53
N VAL A 367 59.36 -20.54 7.38
CA VAL A 367 58.45 -21.66 7.11
C VAL A 367 59.00 -22.85 7.90
N LEU A 368 58.38 -23.15 9.05
CA LEU A 368 58.67 -24.37 9.79
C LEU A 368 58.28 -25.56 8.91
N GLN A 369 59.27 -26.29 8.39
CA GLN A 369 59.02 -27.59 7.79
C GLN A 369 58.77 -28.59 8.92
N PRO A 370 57.61 -29.28 8.95
CA PRO A 370 57.34 -30.27 9.96
C PRO A 370 58.32 -31.44 9.81
N GLU A 371 59.03 -31.75 10.89
CA GLU A 371 59.93 -32.89 10.97
C GLU A 371 59.09 -34.17 10.89
N VAL A 372 59.29 -34.93 9.81
CA VAL A 372 58.66 -36.24 9.64
C VAL A 372 59.41 -37.21 10.54
N THR A 373 58.82 -37.51 11.70
CA THR A 373 59.25 -38.63 12.54
C THR A 373 58.80 -39.93 11.87
N ASP A 374 59.78 -40.70 11.39
CA ASP A 374 59.64 -42.11 10.99
C ASP A 374 59.32 -43.03 12.20
#